data_AF-A0A496S1S9-F1
#
_entry.id   AF-A0A496S1S9-F1
#
_cell.length_a   1.000
_cell.length_b   1.000
_cell.length_c   1.000
_cell.angle_alpha   90.00
_cell.angle_beta   90.00
_cell.angle_gamma   90.00
#
_symmetry.space_group_name_H-M   'P 1'
#
loop_
_entity.id
_entity.type
_entity.pdbx_description
1 polymer ?
#
loop_
_entity_poly.entity_id
_entity_poly.type
_entity_poly.pdbx_seq_one_letter_code
_entity_poly.pdbx_strand_id
1 'polypeptide(L)'
;LIILHSYQRSKEFLSSWVKLKRGNKLILGMRATLFYYPLNLSCIILEEEASPYYFHPEKPYYHLFDIAYLLSKFKNIDFILGGDYPTLNTFKMIKEGKISLKGRERKLKHVEVVRAKTFNYYKHKTIVNPLLKELLRKHLEEKKRILILYSRKGFASFIKCLKCGYIYMCPKCFTPLRYSLREKRGECLWCSYKENLGSLCKICNSGYITTSGVGIERLAYYLRQSFPEVEFSYSEEINHPVNLATYSILDSSSLIGKDIDVAFLLGSDYFLSRIDFETTLRLYIYLKRLAGLVKEKVYVLSENLEHYLWELVNKPLEAFYTKEVHLRKEARLPPYQHLAKITVRGKNRNRLLEKANQLYNLLKNSSLEVFGPVQEFPFRLRGKFYYSIIAKSKSKLTLGKKVKEVVEVFPKGSYKIAVVLR
;
A
#
# COMPACT_ATOMS: atom_id res chain seq x y z
N LEU A 1 -20.33 -12.68 22.03
CA LEU A 1 -19.52 -11.85 21.12
C LEU A 1 -19.75 -10.38 21.49
N ILE A 2 -18.70 -9.58 21.64
CA ILE A 2 -18.76 -8.12 21.81
C ILE A 2 -17.95 -7.50 20.67
N ILE A 3 -18.56 -6.55 19.96
CA ILE A 3 -17.94 -5.89 18.81
C ILE A 3 -17.58 -4.46 19.21
N LEU A 4 -16.32 -4.09 19.02
CA LEU A 4 -15.79 -2.74 19.23
C LEU A 4 -15.42 -2.13 17.89
N HIS A 5 -16.08 -1.03 17.50
CA HIS A 5 -15.81 -0.32 16.25
C HIS A 5 -15.82 1.21 16.43
N SER A 6 -15.13 1.91 15.54
CA SER A 6 -14.91 3.36 15.63
C SER A 6 -16.19 4.20 15.56
N TYR A 7 -17.27 3.67 14.97
CA TYR A 7 -18.57 4.36 14.88
C TYR A 7 -19.45 4.26 16.14
N GLN A 8 -19.06 3.50 17.17
CA GLN A 8 -19.87 3.40 18.40
C GLN A 8 -19.90 4.73 19.13
N ARG A 9 -21.08 5.11 19.63
CA ARG A 9 -21.21 6.28 20.49
C ARG A 9 -20.59 5.97 21.87
N SER A 10 -20.13 6.99 22.58
CA SER A 10 -19.44 6.83 23.87
C SER A 10 -20.22 5.99 24.89
N LYS A 11 -21.56 6.11 24.91
CA LYS A 11 -22.43 5.32 25.81
C LYS A 11 -22.47 3.83 25.44
N GLU A 12 -22.50 3.51 24.15
CA GLU A 12 -22.48 2.13 23.63
C GLU A 12 -21.12 1.47 23.89
N PHE A 13 -20.04 2.24 23.68
CA PHE A 13 -18.69 1.80 23.98
C PHE A 13 -18.52 1.51 25.47
N LEU A 14 -18.94 2.42 26.34
CA LEU A 14 -18.89 2.23 27.80
C LEU A 14 -19.69 0.99 28.23
N SER A 15 -20.91 0.81 27.70
CA SER A 15 -21.73 -0.38 27.97
C SER A 15 -21.02 -1.66 27.55
N SER A 16 -20.43 -1.66 26.35
CA SER A 16 -19.67 -2.79 25.83
C SER A 16 -18.45 -3.09 26.70
N TRP A 17 -17.70 -2.07 27.12
CA TRP A 17 -16.54 -2.20 27.99
C TRP A 17 -16.88 -2.72 29.39
N VAL A 18 -17.98 -2.26 29.99
CA VAL A 18 -18.46 -2.80 31.27
C VAL A 18 -18.84 -4.28 31.13
N LYS A 19 -19.47 -4.66 30.01
CA LYS A 19 -19.79 -6.07 29.70
C LYS A 19 -18.55 -6.93 29.51
N LEU A 20 -17.41 -6.38 29.06
CA LEU A 20 -16.14 -7.11 28.94
C LEU A 20 -15.61 -7.61 30.28
N LYS A 21 -15.95 -6.93 31.39
CA LYS A 21 -15.51 -7.33 32.73
C LYS A 21 -16.27 -8.54 33.30
N ARG A 22 -17.30 -9.05 32.61
CA ARG A 22 -18.18 -10.11 33.12
C ARG A 22 -18.25 -11.30 32.16
N GLY A 23 -17.77 -12.47 32.62
CA GLY A 23 -17.87 -13.76 31.94
C GLY A 23 -16.88 -13.98 30.79
N ASN A 24 -16.93 -15.16 30.17
CA ASN A 24 -16.13 -15.48 28.98
C ASN A 24 -16.74 -14.81 27.74
N LYS A 25 -15.97 -13.96 27.06
CA LYS A 25 -16.44 -13.18 25.90
C LYS A 25 -15.40 -13.24 24.78
N LEU A 26 -15.85 -13.55 23.56
CA LEU A 26 -15.11 -13.24 22.35
C LEU A 26 -15.26 -11.74 22.05
N ILE A 27 -14.13 -11.05 21.92
CA ILE A 27 -14.05 -9.62 21.60
C ILE A 27 -13.55 -9.50 20.16
N LEU A 28 -14.33 -8.83 19.32
CA LEU A 28 -13.94 -8.53 17.95
C LEU A 28 -13.84 -7.02 17.80
N GLY A 29 -12.76 -6.54 17.20
CA GLY A 29 -12.64 -5.11 16.94
C GLY A 29 -11.36 -4.74 16.22
N MET A 30 -11.17 -3.43 16.07
CA MET A 30 -10.04 -2.86 15.34
C MET A 30 -8.81 -2.69 16.24
N ARG A 31 -7.75 -2.03 15.73
CA ARG A 31 -6.49 -1.79 16.45
C ARG A 31 -6.63 -1.36 17.92
N ALA A 32 -7.57 -0.46 18.21
CA ALA A 32 -7.73 0.10 19.55
C ALA A 32 -8.25 -0.92 20.57
N THR A 33 -8.93 -1.98 20.12
CA THR A 33 -9.49 -3.04 20.98
C THR A 33 -8.45 -3.70 21.86
N LEU A 34 -7.20 -3.79 21.39
CA LEU A 34 -6.09 -4.33 22.16
C LEU A 34 -5.77 -3.54 23.44
N PHE A 35 -6.23 -2.30 23.59
CA PHE A 35 -6.03 -1.50 24.82
C PHE A 35 -7.19 -1.61 25.81
N TYR A 36 -8.29 -2.26 25.42
CA TYR A 36 -9.50 -2.41 26.23
C TYR A 36 -9.72 -3.85 26.68
N TYR A 37 -8.65 -4.65 26.72
CA TYR A 37 -8.72 -6.06 27.06
C TYR A 37 -9.12 -6.29 28.53
N PRO A 38 -9.85 -7.39 28.83
CA PRO A 38 -10.26 -7.72 30.19
C PRO A 38 -9.08 -8.33 30.98
N LEU A 39 -9.18 -8.33 32.31
CA LEU A 39 -8.11 -8.84 33.18
C LEU A 39 -7.80 -10.32 32.95
N ASN A 40 -8.81 -11.11 32.60
CA ASN A 40 -8.76 -12.55 32.33
C ASN A 40 -8.56 -12.88 30.83
N LEU A 41 -7.95 -11.98 30.05
CA LEU A 41 -7.58 -12.27 28.66
C LEU A 41 -6.71 -13.54 28.62
N SER A 42 -7.12 -14.54 27.84
CA SER A 42 -6.47 -15.85 27.74
C SER A 42 -5.89 -16.16 26.35
N CYS A 43 -6.29 -15.41 25.32
CA CYS A 43 -5.84 -15.62 23.95
C CYS A 43 -5.98 -14.32 23.15
N ILE A 44 -5.05 -14.07 22.23
CA ILE A 44 -5.12 -13.00 21.24
C ILE A 44 -5.05 -13.64 19.85
N ILE A 45 -6.00 -13.28 18.99
CA ILE A 45 -6.00 -13.67 17.57
C ILE A 45 -5.83 -12.40 16.74
N LEU A 46 -4.78 -12.36 15.92
CA LEU A 46 -4.54 -11.30 14.95
C LEU A 46 -4.82 -11.84 13.54
N GLU A 47 -6.03 -11.59 13.04
CA GLU A 47 -6.44 -11.94 11.68
C GLU A 47 -5.71 -11.09 10.63
N GLU A 48 -5.52 -11.54 9.39
CA GLU A 48 -4.83 -10.77 8.33
C GLU A 48 -3.51 -10.14 8.79
N GLU A 49 -2.61 -10.91 9.40
CA GLU A 49 -1.38 -10.41 10.06
C GLU A 49 -0.48 -9.55 9.16
N ALA A 50 -0.52 -9.79 7.84
CA ALA A 50 0.19 -9.01 6.82
C ALA A 50 -0.47 -7.67 6.48
N SER A 51 -1.60 -7.32 7.12
CA SER A 51 -2.37 -6.13 6.82
C SER A 51 -1.58 -4.84 7.09
N PRO A 52 -1.47 -3.93 6.09
CA PRO A 52 -0.79 -2.65 6.29
C PRO A 52 -1.53 -1.73 7.26
N TYR A 53 -2.82 -2.00 7.53
CA TYR A 53 -3.64 -1.19 8.44
C TYR A 53 -3.26 -1.36 9.91
N TYR A 54 -2.42 -2.34 10.25
CA TYR A 54 -1.96 -2.57 11.63
C TYR A 54 -0.91 -1.58 12.14
N PHE A 55 -0.31 -0.79 11.25
CA PHE A 55 0.44 0.37 11.67
C PHE A 55 -0.49 1.54 12.01
N HIS A 56 -0.39 2.08 13.23
CA HIS A 56 -1.11 3.29 13.62
C HIS A 56 -0.29 4.55 13.22
N PRO A 57 -0.79 5.37 12.29
CA PRO A 57 -0.02 6.48 11.70
C PRO A 57 -0.09 7.77 12.51
N GLU A 58 -0.62 7.75 13.73
CA GLU A 58 -0.73 8.90 14.62
C GLU A 58 -0.06 8.61 15.96
N LYS A 59 0.12 9.63 16.81
CA LYS A 59 0.69 9.43 18.13
C LYS A 59 -0.36 8.86 19.08
N PRO A 60 -0.03 7.84 19.91
CA PRO A 60 1.24 7.11 19.97
C PRO A 60 1.41 6.17 18.76
N TYR A 61 2.58 6.19 18.09
CA TYR A 61 2.83 5.30 16.95
C TYR A 61 3.09 3.87 17.44
N TYR A 62 2.39 2.90 16.87
CA TYR A 62 2.62 1.48 17.16
C TYR A 62 2.24 0.59 15.98
N HIS A 63 2.79 -0.63 15.98
CA HIS A 63 2.32 -1.71 15.15
C HIS A 63 1.51 -2.69 16.00
N LEU A 64 0.31 -3.06 15.57
CA LEU A 64 -0.59 -3.91 16.36
C LEU A 64 0.04 -5.26 16.71
N PHE A 65 0.75 -5.88 15.75
CA PHE A 65 1.53 -7.11 15.96
C PHE A 65 2.53 -6.98 17.12
N ASP A 66 3.33 -5.91 17.16
CA ASP A 66 4.37 -5.72 18.18
C ASP A 66 3.74 -5.62 19.58
N ILE A 67 2.65 -4.86 19.73
CA ILE A 67 1.95 -4.74 21.01
C ILE A 67 1.27 -6.05 21.39
N ALA A 68 0.60 -6.72 20.45
CA ALA A 68 -0.10 -7.97 20.71
C ALA A 68 0.88 -9.07 21.15
N TYR A 69 2.04 -9.14 20.49
CA TYR A 69 3.11 -10.06 20.85
C TYR A 69 3.70 -9.76 22.24
N LEU A 70 3.96 -8.49 22.57
CA LEU A 70 4.45 -8.11 23.90
C LEU A 70 3.41 -8.41 24.99
N LEU A 71 2.14 -8.10 24.72
CA LEU A 71 1.06 -8.37 25.65
C LEU A 71 0.87 -9.87 25.87
N SER A 72 0.96 -10.69 24.82
CA SER A 72 0.83 -12.14 24.94
C SER A 72 1.96 -12.75 25.76
N LYS A 73 3.18 -12.25 25.59
CA LYS A 73 4.33 -12.63 26.44
C LYS A 73 4.16 -12.17 27.88
N PHE A 74 3.73 -10.93 28.10
CA PHE A 74 3.53 -10.38 29.44
C PHE A 74 2.43 -11.11 30.23
N LYS A 75 1.36 -11.51 29.54
CA LYS A 75 0.24 -12.25 30.14
C LYS A 75 0.43 -13.77 30.14
N ASN A 76 1.45 -14.28 29.45
CA ASN A 76 1.68 -15.70 29.22
C ASN A 76 0.44 -16.39 28.61
N ILE A 77 -0.02 -15.88 27.47
CA ILE A 77 -1.22 -16.35 26.76
C ILE A 77 -0.93 -16.73 25.32
N ASP A 78 -1.85 -17.48 24.72
CA ASP A 78 -1.77 -17.86 23.32
C ASP A 78 -1.87 -16.65 22.40
N PHE A 79 -0.99 -16.62 21.40
CA PHE A 79 -1.01 -15.62 20.34
C PHE A 79 -1.09 -16.32 18.98
N ILE A 80 -2.23 -16.15 18.32
CA ILE A 80 -2.54 -16.79 17.05
C ILE A 80 -2.49 -15.72 15.96
N LEU A 81 -1.74 -16.00 14.90
CA LEU A 81 -1.69 -15.20 13.70
C LEU A 81 -2.56 -15.88 12.64
N GLY A 82 -3.62 -15.19 12.21
CA GLY A 82 -4.43 -15.59 11.07
C GLY A 82 -4.01 -14.83 9.82
N GLY A 83 -4.03 -15.50 8.67
CA GLY A 83 -3.72 -14.90 7.38
C GLY A 83 -3.47 -15.96 6.30
N ASP A 84 -3.64 -15.57 5.03
CA ASP A 84 -3.40 -16.45 3.89
C ASP A 84 -1.91 -16.72 3.66
N TYR A 85 -1.07 -15.68 3.83
CA TYR A 85 0.34 -15.70 3.47
C TYR A 85 1.16 -14.91 4.49
N PRO A 86 2.20 -15.52 5.11
CA PRO A 86 2.94 -14.90 6.19
C PRO A 86 3.73 -13.67 5.71
N THR A 87 3.87 -12.64 6.55
CA THR A 87 4.93 -11.65 6.35
C THR A 87 6.33 -12.29 6.36
N LEU A 88 7.36 -11.62 5.82
CA LEU A 88 8.74 -12.13 5.92
C LEU A 88 9.23 -12.27 7.37
N ASN A 89 8.75 -11.41 8.28
CA ASN A 89 9.03 -11.55 9.72
C ASN A 89 8.45 -12.86 10.25
N THR A 90 7.16 -13.11 9.97
CA THR A 90 6.44 -14.33 10.39
C THR A 90 7.07 -15.57 9.76
N PHE A 91 7.39 -15.54 8.47
CA PHE A 91 8.04 -16.65 7.77
C PHE A 91 9.40 -17.00 8.39
N LYS A 92 10.21 -16.00 8.70
CA LYS A 92 11.47 -16.19 9.42
C LYS A 92 11.23 -16.84 10.80
N MET A 93 10.24 -16.37 11.55
CA MET A 93 9.89 -16.97 12.85
C MET A 93 9.41 -18.42 12.73
N ILE A 94 8.68 -18.76 11.67
CA ILE A 94 8.28 -20.15 11.37
C ILE A 94 9.54 -21.00 11.09
N LYS A 95 10.46 -20.51 10.26
CA LYS A 95 11.72 -21.21 9.95
C LYS A 95 12.63 -21.39 11.16
N GLU A 96 12.64 -20.43 12.07
CA GLU A 96 13.37 -20.51 13.35
C GLU A 96 12.67 -21.37 14.41
N GLY A 97 11.50 -21.96 14.12
CA GLY A 97 10.73 -22.77 15.07
C GLY A 97 10.05 -21.99 16.19
N LYS A 98 9.99 -20.66 16.09
CA LYS A 98 9.36 -19.77 17.10
C LYS A 98 7.83 -19.72 16.99
N ILE A 99 7.29 -20.04 15.81
CA ILE A 99 5.86 -20.10 15.54
C ILE A 99 5.57 -21.44 14.87
N SER A 100 4.58 -22.16 15.37
CA SER A 100 4.07 -23.36 14.71
C SER A 100 3.06 -22.97 13.63
N LEU A 101 3.30 -23.40 12.39
CA LEU A 101 2.37 -23.19 11.29
C LEU A 101 1.28 -24.28 11.35
N LYS A 102 0.03 -23.88 11.54
CA LYS A 102 -1.15 -24.74 11.46
C LYS A 102 -2.00 -24.30 10.26
N GLY A 103 -1.68 -24.81 9.07
CA GLY A 103 -2.36 -24.45 7.84
C GLY A 103 -2.18 -25.49 6.74
N ARG A 104 -3.00 -25.41 5.70
CA ARG A 104 -2.90 -26.26 4.50
C ARG A 104 -2.67 -25.36 3.29
N GLU A 105 -1.75 -25.74 2.42
CA GLU A 105 -1.63 -25.08 1.12
C GLU A 105 -2.88 -25.36 0.28
N ARG A 106 -3.46 -24.30 -0.27
CA ARG A 106 -4.58 -24.41 -1.21
C ARG A 106 -4.02 -24.64 -2.61
N LYS A 107 -4.73 -25.43 -3.43
CA LYS A 107 -4.45 -25.51 -4.87
C LYS A 107 -4.77 -24.15 -5.49
N LEU A 108 -3.80 -23.55 -6.15
CA LEU A 108 -3.93 -22.26 -6.80
C LEU A 108 -4.09 -22.43 -8.30
N LYS A 109 -4.82 -21.51 -8.92
CA LYS A 109 -4.92 -21.40 -10.37
C LYS A 109 -3.67 -20.78 -10.97
N HIS A 110 -3.49 -21.03 -12.27
CA HIS A 110 -2.32 -20.54 -12.98
C HIS A 110 -2.35 -19.01 -13.13
N VAL A 111 -1.21 -18.38 -12.93
CA VAL A 111 -0.98 -16.96 -13.23
C VAL A 111 -0.22 -16.86 -14.54
N GLU A 112 -0.89 -16.38 -15.57
CA GLU A 112 -0.35 -16.19 -16.92
C GLU A 112 0.14 -14.74 -17.07
N VAL A 113 1.45 -14.56 -17.20
CA VAL A 113 2.06 -13.23 -17.42
C VAL A 113 2.20 -13.00 -18.91
N VAL A 114 1.48 -12.02 -19.44
CA VAL A 114 1.46 -11.71 -20.86
C VAL A 114 2.18 -10.38 -21.10
N ARG A 115 3.04 -10.36 -22.13
CA ARG A 115 3.72 -9.13 -22.55
C ARG A 115 2.67 -8.10 -22.98
N ALA A 116 2.52 -7.04 -22.21
CA ALA A 116 1.90 -5.83 -22.70
C ALA A 116 2.89 -5.21 -23.68
N LYS A 117 2.93 -5.65 -24.95
CA LYS A 117 3.81 -5.03 -25.95
C LYS A 117 3.54 -3.53 -25.94
N THR A 118 4.58 -2.76 -25.66
CA THR A 118 4.60 -1.30 -25.67
C THR A 118 4.29 -0.83 -27.10
N PHE A 119 3.02 -0.70 -27.45
CA PHE A 119 2.62 -0.14 -28.73
C PHE A 119 2.35 1.35 -28.55
N ASN A 120 3.44 2.10 -28.71
CA ASN A 120 3.53 3.52 -29.01
C ASN A 120 2.42 4.37 -28.36
N TYR A 121 2.70 4.89 -27.17
CA TYR A 121 1.83 5.80 -26.41
C TYR A 121 1.34 7.00 -27.25
N TYR A 122 2.05 7.33 -28.33
CA TYR A 122 1.69 8.35 -29.31
C TYR A 122 0.53 7.94 -30.26
N LYS A 123 0.35 6.66 -30.59
CA LYS A 123 -0.70 6.16 -31.50
C LYS A 123 -1.97 5.69 -30.78
N HIS A 124 -1.83 4.93 -29.69
CA HIS A 124 -2.97 4.34 -28.98
C HIS A 124 -3.10 4.97 -27.60
N LYS A 125 -3.82 6.10 -27.52
CA LYS A 125 -3.99 6.95 -26.32
C LYS A 125 -4.75 6.28 -25.15
N THR A 126 -4.83 4.94 -25.07
CA THR A 126 -5.76 4.21 -24.19
C THR A 126 -5.10 3.03 -23.46
N ILE A 127 -5.47 2.83 -22.19
CA ILE A 127 -5.05 1.70 -21.35
C ILE A 127 -5.59 0.34 -21.83
N VAL A 128 -6.70 0.36 -22.59
CA VAL A 128 -7.35 -0.83 -23.14
C VAL A 128 -6.69 -1.18 -24.48
N ASN A 129 -5.68 -2.04 -24.44
CA ASN A 129 -4.94 -2.46 -25.63
C ASN A 129 -5.69 -3.57 -26.41
N PRO A 130 -5.36 -3.84 -27.69
CA PRO A 130 -6.03 -4.87 -28.49
C PRO A 130 -6.01 -6.26 -27.85
N LEU A 131 -4.88 -6.65 -27.24
CA LEU A 131 -4.74 -7.90 -26.52
C LEU A 131 -5.74 -8.02 -25.36
N LEU A 132 -5.88 -6.98 -24.53
CA LEU A 132 -6.86 -6.95 -23.45
C LEU A 132 -8.28 -7.02 -24.01
N LYS A 133 -8.57 -6.34 -25.13
CA LYS A 133 -9.89 -6.44 -25.78
C LYS A 133 -10.18 -7.86 -26.25
N GLU A 134 -9.21 -8.51 -26.87
CA GLU A 134 -9.33 -9.89 -27.36
C GLU A 134 -9.58 -10.87 -26.20
N LEU A 135 -8.76 -10.80 -25.16
CA LEU A 135 -8.91 -11.65 -23.97
C LEU A 135 -10.23 -11.41 -23.24
N LEU A 136 -10.66 -10.14 -23.11
CA LEU A 136 -11.95 -9.80 -22.52
C LEU A 136 -13.10 -10.32 -23.37
N ARG A 137 -13.07 -10.09 -24.69
CA ARG A 137 -14.13 -10.52 -25.62
C ARG A 137 -14.33 -12.03 -25.54
N LYS A 138 -13.25 -12.81 -25.61
CA LYS A 138 -13.30 -14.27 -25.49
C LYS A 138 -14.07 -14.72 -24.23
N HIS A 139 -13.73 -14.16 -23.07
CA HIS A 139 -14.36 -14.55 -21.82
C HIS A 139 -15.77 -13.99 -21.64
N LEU A 140 -16.08 -12.84 -22.23
CA LEU A 140 -17.43 -12.28 -22.26
C LEU A 140 -18.38 -13.12 -23.12
N GLU A 141 -17.92 -13.62 -24.28
CA GLU A 141 -18.68 -14.53 -25.15
C GLU A 141 -19.00 -15.85 -24.42
N GLU A 142 -18.07 -16.32 -23.59
CA GLU A 142 -18.25 -17.49 -22.70
C GLU A 142 -19.12 -17.18 -21.45
N LYS A 143 -19.68 -15.96 -21.33
CA LYS A 143 -20.49 -15.49 -20.19
C LYS A 143 -19.79 -15.61 -18.83
N LYS A 144 -18.46 -15.50 -18.81
CA LYS A 144 -17.66 -15.60 -17.58
C LYS A 144 -17.70 -14.32 -16.76
N ARG A 145 -17.58 -14.47 -15.44
CA ARG A 145 -17.43 -13.35 -14.50
C ARG A 145 -15.98 -12.91 -14.43
N ILE A 146 -15.74 -11.64 -14.75
CA ILE A 146 -14.41 -11.07 -14.88
C ILE A 146 -14.14 -10.05 -13.78
N LEU A 147 -13.01 -10.20 -13.09
CA LEU A 147 -12.47 -9.19 -12.17
C LEU A 147 -11.26 -8.49 -12.79
N ILE A 148 -11.34 -7.18 -12.99
CA ILE A 148 -10.21 -6.37 -13.47
C ILE A 148 -9.68 -5.54 -12.31
N LEU A 149 -8.42 -5.79 -11.97
CA LEU A 149 -7.69 -5.08 -10.93
C LEU A 149 -6.69 -4.09 -11.49
N TYR A 150 -6.67 -2.89 -10.92
CA TYR A 150 -5.66 -1.88 -11.22
C TYR A 150 -4.93 -1.39 -9.96
N SER A 151 -3.64 -1.09 -10.07
CA SER A 151 -2.79 -0.75 -8.91
C SER A 151 -3.08 0.60 -8.24
N ARG A 152 -4.00 1.42 -8.80
CA ARG A 152 -4.26 2.80 -8.35
C ARG A 152 -5.74 3.23 -8.46
N LYS A 153 -6.32 3.77 -7.37
CA LYS A 153 -7.68 4.37 -7.36
C LYS A 153 -7.67 5.72 -8.09
N GLY A 154 -8.78 6.04 -8.77
CA GLY A 154 -9.06 7.37 -9.32
C GLY A 154 -8.59 7.63 -10.75
N PHE A 155 -8.94 8.79 -11.31
CA PHE A 155 -8.40 9.29 -12.59
C PHE A 155 -6.89 9.52 -12.61
N ALA A 156 -6.25 9.64 -11.43
CA ALA A 156 -4.88 10.07 -11.15
C ALA A 156 -4.16 10.80 -12.30
N SER A 157 -4.88 11.73 -12.91
CA SER A 157 -4.45 12.42 -14.10
C SER A 157 -4.06 13.81 -13.65
N PHE A 158 -2.76 14.05 -13.73
CA PHE A 158 -2.29 15.40 -13.61
C PHE A 158 -2.72 16.17 -14.84
N ILE A 159 -3.13 17.41 -14.65
CA ILE A 159 -3.49 18.25 -15.77
C ILE A 159 -2.18 18.70 -16.44
N LYS A 160 -2.07 18.48 -17.75
CA LYS A 160 -0.93 18.92 -18.55
C LYS A 160 -1.35 19.57 -19.86
N CYS A 161 -0.53 20.47 -20.38
CA CYS A 161 -0.64 20.94 -21.76
C CYS A 161 0.06 19.95 -22.70
N LEU A 162 -0.60 19.54 -23.79
CA LEU A 162 0.02 18.68 -24.80
C LEU A 162 1.03 19.42 -25.68
N LYS A 163 0.85 20.73 -25.89
CA LYS A 163 1.73 21.53 -26.76
C LYS A 163 3.08 21.82 -26.10
N CYS A 164 3.08 22.36 -24.88
CA CYS A 164 4.31 22.77 -24.18
C CYS A 164 4.71 21.85 -23.03
N GLY A 165 3.94 20.81 -22.72
CA GLY A 165 4.23 19.88 -21.63
C GLY A 165 4.00 20.43 -20.20
N TYR A 166 3.54 21.68 -20.06
CA TYR A 166 3.32 22.30 -18.74
C TYR A 166 2.36 21.48 -17.87
N ILE A 167 2.76 21.16 -16.63
CA ILE A 167 1.97 20.44 -15.64
C ILE A 167 1.42 21.43 -14.62
N TYR A 168 0.10 21.38 -14.37
CA TYR A 168 -0.52 22.22 -13.35
C TYR A 168 -0.17 21.67 -11.96
N MET A 169 0.55 22.47 -11.18
CA MET A 169 1.09 22.10 -9.88
C MET A 169 0.39 22.90 -8.77
N CYS A 170 0.15 22.26 -7.63
CA CYS A 170 -0.34 22.94 -6.45
C CYS A 170 0.72 23.94 -5.92
N PRO A 171 0.40 25.23 -5.70
CA PRO A 171 1.38 26.20 -5.21
C PRO A 171 1.84 25.90 -3.77
N LYS A 172 0.99 25.22 -2.97
CA LYS A 172 1.29 24.88 -1.57
C LYS A 172 2.05 23.56 -1.41
N CYS A 173 1.74 22.57 -2.23
CA CYS A 173 2.27 21.21 -2.12
C CYS A 173 3.21 20.82 -3.27
N PHE A 174 3.39 21.69 -4.26
CA PHE A 174 4.22 21.44 -5.44
C PHE A 174 4.04 20.05 -6.05
N THR A 175 2.79 19.58 -6.02
CA THR A 175 2.35 18.27 -6.50
C THR A 175 1.38 18.50 -7.64
N PRO A 176 1.36 17.61 -8.65
CA PRO A 176 0.43 17.78 -9.75
C PRO A 176 -1.03 17.80 -9.29
N LEU A 177 -1.81 18.75 -9.79
CA LEU A 177 -3.25 18.85 -9.53
C LEU A 177 -3.99 17.73 -10.25
N ARG A 178 -4.94 17.10 -9.57
CA ARG A 178 -5.84 16.11 -10.17
C ARG A 178 -7.04 16.80 -10.77
N TYR A 179 -7.51 16.36 -11.93
CA TYR A 179 -8.79 16.85 -12.46
C TYR A 179 -9.96 16.17 -11.74
N SER A 180 -10.85 16.96 -11.15
CA SER A 180 -12.13 16.50 -10.62
C SER A 180 -13.19 16.57 -11.71
N LEU A 181 -13.72 15.42 -12.14
CA LEU A 181 -14.81 15.38 -13.12
C LEU A 181 -16.09 16.04 -12.60
N ARG A 182 -16.40 15.87 -11.31
CA ARG A 182 -17.61 16.42 -10.68
C ARG A 182 -17.59 17.95 -10.64
N GLU A 183 -16.45 18.51 -10.28
CA GLU A 183 -16.30 19.96 -10.10
C GLU A 183 -15.77 20.67 -11.36
N LYS A 184 -15.30 19.92 -12.37
CA LYS A 184 -14.61 20.40 -13.58
C LYS A 184 -13.42 21.34 -13.26
N ARG A 185 -12.67 21.05 -12.19
CA ARG A 185 -11.56 21.87 -11.68
C ARG A 185 -10.34 21.02 -11.32
N GLY A 186 -9.17 21.65 -11.25
CA GLY A 186 -7.96 21.04 -10.69
C GLY A 186 -7.98 21.06 -9.17
N GLU A 187 -7.73 19.93 -8.52
CA GLU A 187 -7.72 19.79 -7.06
C GLU A 187 -6.46 19.08 -6.56
N CYS A 188 -5.86 19.62 -5.52
CA CYS A 188 -4.72 19.01 -4.83
C CYS A 188 -5.20 17.97 -3.82
N LEU A 189 -4.82 16.70 -4.01
CA LEU A 189 -5.16 15.59 -3.10
C LEU A 189 -4.78 15.85 -1.62
N TRP A 190 -3.69 16.58 -1.40
CA TRP A 190 -3.10 16.71 -0.07
C TRP A 190 -3.60 17.88 0.78
N CYS A 191 -4.00 18.97 0.14
CA CYS A 191 -4.38 20.21 0.82
C CYS A 191 -5.71 20.79 0.34
N SER A 192 -6.39 20.08 -0.58
CA SER A 192 -7.68 20.49 -1.16
C SER A 192 -7.66 21.87 -1.81
N TYR A 193 -6.48 22.37 -2.20
CA TYR A 193 -6.36 23.55 -3.05
C TYR A 193 -7.05 23.28 -4.38
N LYS A 194 -7.94 24.18 -4.78
CA LYS A 194 -8.71 24.11 -6.02
C LYS A 194 -8.26 25.20 -6.97
N GLU A 195 -8.20 24.88 -8.25
CA GLU A 195 -7.84 25.78 -9.33
C GLU A 195 -8.80 25.61 -10.49
N ASN A 196 -9.38 26.71 -10.95
CA ASN A 196 -10.18 26.71 -12.17
C ASN A 196 -9.24 26.52 -13.37
N LEU A 197 -9.54 25.53 -14.19
CA LEU A 197 -8.84 25.34 -15.45
C LEU A 197 -9.52 26.24 -16.49
N GLY A 198 -8.80 27.25 -16.97
CA GLY A 198 -9.23 27.99 -18.16
C GLY A 198 -9.19 27.09 -19.40
N SER A 199 -9.78 27.57 -20.50
CA SER A 199 -9.69 26.89 -21.80
C SER A 199 -8.28 26.94 -22.39
N LEU A 200 -7.43 27.88 -21.95
CA LEU A 200 -6.09 28.12 -22.47
C LEU A 200 -4.99 27.83 -21.44
N CYS A 201 -3.87 27.29 -21.93
CA CYS A 201 -2.69 27.02 -21.13
C CYS A 201 -2.06 28.32 -20.60
N LYS A 202 -1.76 28.37 -19.30
CA LYS A 202 -1.12 29.54 -18.65
C LYS A 202 0.26 29.91 -19.19
N ILE A 203 0.95 29.00 -19.87
CA ILE A 203 2.32 29.19 -20.38
C ILE A 203 2.34 29.46 -21.89
N CYS A 204 1.64 28.66 -22.69
CA CYS A 204 1.72 28.73 -24.16
C CYS A 204 0.42 29.16 -24.84
N ASN A 205 -0.59 29.52 -24.05
CA ASN A 205 -1.91 29.95 -24.50
C ASN A 205 -2.63 29.00 -25.48
N SER A 206 -2.23 27.72 -25.51
CA SER A 206 -2.89 26.72 -26.34
C SER A 206 -4.10 26.09 -25.65
N GLY A 207 -5.11 25.72 -26.43
CA GLY A 207 -6.31 25.03 -25.95
C GLY A 207 -6.12 23.54 -25.64
N TYR A 208 -4.91 23.01 -25.85
CA TYR A 208 -4.64 21.57 -25.71
C TYR A 208 -4.31 21.17 -24.26
N ILE A 209 -5.19 21.52 -23.32
CA ILE A 209 -5.10 21.06 -21.93
C ILE A 209 -5.77 19.68 -21.85
N THR A 210 -5.00 18.69 -21.40
CA THR A 210 -5.51 17.33 -21.19
C THR A 210 -5.22 16.88 -19.77
N THR A 211 -5.94 15.85 -19.35
CA THR A 211 -5.61 15.07 -18.17
C THR A 211 -4.70 13.92 -18.59
N SER A 212 -3.56 13.76 -17.90
CA SER A 212 -2.55 12.74 -18.18
C SER A 212 -2.33 11.90 -16.94
N GLY A 213 -2.62 10.61 -17.03
CA GLY A 213 -2.50 9.66 -15.94
C GLY A 213 -3.50 8.54 -16.11
N VAL A 214 -3.08 7.36 -15.68
CA VAL A 214 -3.83 6.14 -15.85
C VAL A 214 -4.26 5.67 -14.48
N GLY A 215 -5.56 5.50 -14.33
CA GLY A 215 -6.14 4.95 -13.12
C GLY A 215 -7.48 4.31 -13.45
N ILE A 216 -8.01 3.59 -12.48
CA ILE A 216 -9.10 2.65 -12.70
C ILE A 216 -10.38 3.27 -13.27
N GLU A 217 -10.66 4.55 -12.97
CA GLU A 217 -11.82 5.27 -13.52
C GLU A 217 -11.67 5.55 -15.03
N ARG A 218 -10.45 5.84 -15.49
CA ARG A 218 -10.15 6.02 -16.92
C ARG A 218 -10.17 4.68 -17.66
N LEU A 219 -9.72 3.61 -17.00
CA LEU A 219 -9.88 2.24 -17.49
C LEU A 219 -11.36 1.89 -17.67
N ALA A 220 -12.19 2.16 -16.65
CA ALA A 220 -13.65 1.95 -16.73
C ALA A 220 -14.28 2.71 -17.89
N TYR A 221 -13.92 3.98 -18.08
CA TYR A 221 -14.41 4.79 -19.21
C TYR A 221 -14.09 4.15 -20.57
N TYR A 222 -12.84 3.75 -20.80
CA TYR A 222 -12.44 3.15 -22.08
C TYR A 222 -13.01 1.75 -22.30
N LEU A 223 -13.22 0.99 -21.22
CA LEU A 223 -13.87 -0.32 -21.32
C LEU A 223 -15.33 -0.17 -21.73
N ARG A 224 -16.08 0.77 -21.14
CA ARG A 224 -17.46 1.07 -21.56
C ARG A 224 -17.57 1.52 -23.01
N GLN A 225 -16.58 2.27 -23.50
CA GLN A 225 -16.53 2.63 -24.93
C GLN A 225 -16.22 1.45 -25.84
N SER A 226 -15.44 0.47 -25.35
CA SER A 226 -15.01 -0.68 -26.15
C SER A 226 -16.02 -1.83 -26.14
N PHE A 227 -16.87 -1.89 -25.11
CA PHE A 227 -17.89 -2.91 -24.86
C PHE A 227 -19.18 -2.23 -24.35
N PRO A 228 -19.87 -1.45 -25.21
CA PRO A 228 -21.09 -0.74 -24.81
C PRO A 228 -22.22 -1.66 -24.32
N GLU A 229 -22.21 -2.92 -24.75
CA GLU A 229 -23.18 -3.97 -24.39
C GLU A 229 -22.95 -4.62 -23.02
N VAL A 230 -21.82 -4.34 -22.35
CA VAL A 230 -21.44 -4.99 -21.09
C VAL A 230 -21.68 -4.08 -19.91
N GLU A 231 -22.33 -4.61 -18.87
CA GLU A 231 -22.44 -3.91 -17.60
C GLU A 231 -21.14 -3.97 -16.79
N PHE A 232 -20.64 -2.80 -16.40
CA PHE A 232 -19.42 -2.65 -15.61
C PHE A 232 -19.73 -2.06 -14.22
N SER A 233 -19.30 -2.75 -13.18
CA SER A 233 -19.26 -2.19 -11.82
C SER A 233 -17.91 -1.54 -11.54
N TYR A 234 -17.95 -0.43 -10.82
CA TYR A 234 -16.78 0.17 -10.20
C TYR A 234 -17.07 0.38 -8.73
N SER A 235 -17.00 -0.72 -7.98
CA SER A 235 -17.22 -0.72 -6.54
C SER A 235 -16.48 -1.90 -5.91
N GLU A 236 -16.46 -1.93 -4.58
CA GLU A 236 -15.98 -3.10 -3.83
C GLU A 236 -17.03 -4.23 -3.80
N GLU A 237 -18.19 -4.03 -4.46
CA GLU A 237 -19.26 -5.01 -4.59
C GLU A 237 -19.21 -5.70 -5.95
N ILE A 238 -18.92 -7.01 -5.95
CA ILE A 238 -18.94 -7.85 -7.14
C ILE A 238 -20.37 -8.27 -7.45
N ASN A 239 -21.06 -7.46 -8.26
CA ASN A 239 -22.47 -7.66 -8.61
C ASN A 239 -22.73 -7.72 -10.12
N HIS A 240 -21.74 -7.39 -10.96
CA HIS A 240 -21.91 -7.35 -12.42
C HIS A 240 -21.03 -8.39 -13.14
N PRO A 241 -21.24 -8.66 -14.44
CA PRO A 241 -20.40 -9.56 -15.22
C PRO A 241 -18.92 -9.14 -15.24
N VAL A 242 -18.66 -7.83 -15.31
CA VAL A 242 -17.30 -7.28 -15.20
C VAL A 242 -17.21 -6.30 -14.04
N ASN A 243 -16.28 -6.55 -13.12
CA ASN A 243 -16.07 -5.72 -11.95
C ASN A 243 -14.67 -5.11 -12.00
N LEU A 244 -14.59 -3.80 -11.76
CA LEU A 244 -13.33 -3.08 -11.65
C LEU A 244 -13.07 -2.71 -10.20
N ALA A 245 -11.92 -3.15 -9.66
CA ALA A 245 -11.50 -2.78 -8.32
C ALA A 245 -9.99 -2.51 -8.25
N THR A 246 -9.55 -1.86 -7.19
CA THR A 246 -8.11 -1.67 -6.96
C THR A 246 -7.53 -2.80 -6.15
N TYR A 247 -6.20 -2.98 -6.19
CA TYR A 247 -5.53 -4.08 -5.48
C TYR A 247 -5.89 -4.15 -3.99
N SER A 248 -6.23 -3.01 -3.39
CA SER A 248 -6.71 -2.93 -1.99
C SER A 248 -7.93 -3.79 -1.68
N ILE A 249 -8.74 -4.18 -2.68
CA ILE A 249 -9.86 -5.11 -2.47
C ILE A 249 -9.39 -6.48 -2.00
N LEU A 250 -8.14 -6.85 -2.31
CA LEU A 250 -7.49 -8.09 -1.87
C LEU A 250 -7.00 -8.04 -0.42
N ASP A 251 -6.99 -6.87 0.20
CA ASP A 251 -6.79 -6.72 1.65
C ASP A 251 -8.13 -6.78 2.41
N SER A 252 -9.24 -7.01 1.71
CA SER A 252 -10.58 -7.01 2.27
C SER A 252 -11.27 -8.36 2.09
N SER A 253 -12.18 -8.69 3.00
CA SER A 253 -12.98 -9.91 2.94
C SER A 253 -14.14 -9.84 1.93
N SER A 254 -14.28 -8.74 1.18
CA SER A 254 -15.42 -8.52 0.25
C SER A 254 -15.48 -9.52 -0.92
N LEU A 255 -14.35 -10.15 -1.23
CA LEU A 255 -14.22 -11.15 -2.30
C LEU A 255 -14.57 -12.56 -1.84
N ILE A 256 -14.72 -12.81 -0.53
CA ILE A 256 -14.97 -14.15 0.00
C ILE A 256 -16.34 -14.63 -0.49
N GLY A 257 -16.37 -15.85 -1.06
CA GLY A 257 -17.59 -16.46 -1.59
C GLY A 257 -18.12 -15.82 -2.88
N LYS A 258 -17.38 -14.88 -3.49
CA LYS A 258 -17.75 -14.30 -4.79
C LYS A 258 -17.31 -15.21 -5.92
N ASP A 259 -18.21 -15.37 -6.89
CA ASP A 259 -18.00 -16.25 -8.03
C ASP A 259 -17.26 -15.49 -9.14
N ILE A 260 -15.97 -15.78 -9.33
CA ILE A 260 -15.09 -15.12 -10.30
C ILE A 260 -14.41 -16.19 -11.14
N ASP A 261 -14.59 -16.17 -12.46
CA ASP A 261 -14.00 -17.18 -13.34
C ASP A 261 -12.57 -16.80 -13.74
N VAL A 262 -12.38 -15.55 -14.13
CA VAL A 262 -11.11 -15.02 -14.65
C VAL A 262 -10.81 -13.66 -14.03
N ALA A 263 -9.53 -13.40 -13.73
CA ALA A 263 -9.09 -12.09 -13.26
C ALA A 263 -7.96 -11.51 -14.10
N PHE A 264 -7.95 -10.19 -14.26
CA PHE A 264 -6.93 -9.42 -14.95
C PHE A 264 -6.26 -8.47 -13.99
N LEU A 265 -4.95 -8.55 -13.85
CA LEU A 265 -4.14 -7.66 -13.03
C LEU A 265 -3.33 -6.72 -13.93
N LEU A 266 -3.64 -5.43 -13.81
CA LEU A 266 -3.13 -4.36 -14.67
C LEU A 266 -2.35 -3.32 -13.86
N GLY A 267 -1.26 -2.80 -14.43
CA GLY A 267 -0.42 -1.81 -13.75
C GLY A 267 0.47 -2.42 -12.66
N SER A 268 0.86 -3.69 -12.83
CA SER A 268 1.88 -4.37 -12.02
C SER A 268 3.23 -3.66 -12.09
N ASP A 269 3.64 -3.19 -13.27
CA ASP A 269 4.93 -2.50 -13.43
C ASP A 269 5.01 -1.20 -12.61
N TYR A 270 3.93 -0.39 -12.64
CA TYR A 270 3.82 0.80 -11.79
C TYR A 270 3.79 0.45 -10.30
N PHE A 271 3.23 -0.71 -9.95
CA PHE A 271 3.27 -1.18 -8.58
C PHE A 271 4.70 -1.52 -8.19
N LEU A 272 5.40 -2.36 -8.96
CA LEU A 272 6.78 -2.80 -8.77
C LEU A 272 7.81 -1.65 -8.79
N SER A 273 7.55 -0.58 -9.54
CA SER A 273 8.43 0.59 -9.60
C SER A 273 8.38 1.50 -8.36
N ARG A 274 7.55 1.17 -7.37
CA ARG A 274 7.47 1.94 -6.11
C ARG A 274 8.76 1.77 -5.31
N ILE A 275 9.23 2.88 -4.73
CA ILE A 275 10.40 2.90 -3.84
C ILE A 275 9.99 2.37 -2.45
N ASP A 276 9.59 1.11 -2.40
CA ASP A 276 9.24 0.38 -1.18
C ASP A 276 9.69 -1.08 -1.38
N PHE A 277 10.60 -1.54 -0.54
CA PHE A 277 11.17 -2.88 -0.65
C PHE A 277 10.11 -3.98 -0.45
N GLU A 278 8.97 -3.69 0.18
CA GLU A 278 7.89 -4.67 0.41
C GLU A 278 7.03 -4.90 -0.83
N THR A 279 7.18 -4.07 -1.85
CA THR A 279 6.33 -4.06 -3.05
C THR A 279 6.27 -5.42 -3.73
N THR A 280 7.40 -6.09 -3.94
CA THR A 280 7.40 -7.40 -4.61
C THR A 280 6.66 -8.45 -3.81
N LEU A 281 6.91 -8.54 -2.50
CA LEU A 281 6.19 -9.45 -1.60
C LEU A 281 4.68 -9.17 -1.60
N ARG A 282 4.28 -7.90 -1.53
CA ARG A 282 2.85 -7.54 -1.56
C ARG A 282 2.19 -7.94 -2.88
N LEU A 283 2.85 -7.69 -4.01
CA LEU A 283 2.31 -8.09 -5.30
C LEU A 283 2.20 -9.62 -5.42
N TYR A 284 3.20 -10.35 -4.92
CA TYR A 284 3.16 -11.80 -4.86
C TYR A 284 1.96 -12.30 -4.03
N ILE A 285 1.74 -11.76 -2.83
CA ILE A 285 0.59 -12.11 -1.97
C ILE A 285 -0.73 -11.82 -2.71
N TYR A 286 -0.85 -10.65 -3.36
CA TYR A 286 -2.03 -10.30 -4.15
C TYR A 286 -2.29 -11.29 -5.29
N LEU A 287 -1.25 -11.71 -6.02
CA LEU A 287 -1.38 -12.68 -7.10
C LEU A 287 -1.82 -14.05 -6.58
N LYS A 288 -1.24 -14.48 -5.45
CA LYS A 288 -1.59 -15.75 -4.82
C LYS A 288 -3.03 -15.76 -4.29
N ARG A 289 -3.48 -14.66 -3.67
CA ARG A 289 -4.90 -14.46 -3.32
C ARG A 289 -5.80 -14.51 -4.54
N LEU A 290 -5.45 -13.80 -5.61
CA LEU A 290 -6.20 -13.83 -6.87
C LEU A 290 -6.32 -15.24 -7.43
N ALA A 291 -5.20 -15.96 -7.49
CA ALA A 291 -5.13 -17.32 -7.98
C ALA A 291 -5.92 -18.32 -7.11
N GLY A 292 -6.14 -18.01 -5.83
CA GLY A 292 -7.00 -18.80 -4.95
C GLY A 292 -8.49 -18.45 -5.06
N LEU A 293 -8.84 -17.30 -5.63
CA LEU A 293 -10.22 -16.82 -5.79
C LEU A 293 -10.85 -17.22 -7.12
N VAL A 294 -10.07 -17.25 -8.20
CA VAL A 294 -10.59 -17.51 -9.55
C VAL A 294 -10.84 -19.01 -9.82
N LYS A 295 -11.79 -19.33 -10.70
CA LYS A 295 -12.01 -20.72 -11.16
C LYS A 295 -11.00 -21.18 -12.20
N GLU A 296 -10.54 -20.29 -13.07
CA GLU A 296 -9.72 -20.67 -14.22
C GLU A 296 -8.28 -20.19 -14.11
N LYS A 297 -8.05 -18.89 -14.29
CA LYS A 297 -6.71 -18.30 -14.32
C LYS A 297 -6.70 -16.80 -14.09
N VAL A 298 -5.50 -16.30 -13.82
CA VAL A 298 -5.19 -14.89 -13.63
C VAL A 298 -4.30 -14.42 -14.77
N TYR A 299 -4.68 -13.38 -15.48
CA TYR A 299 -3.82 -12.71 -16.45
C TYR A 299 -3.12 -11.52 -15.81
N VAL A 300 -1.80 -11.42 -15.99
CA VAL A 300 -1.01 -10.26 -15.61
C VAL A 300 -0.47 -9.61 -16.87
N LEU A 301 -0.81 -8.34 -17.10
CA LEU A 301 -0.25 -7.58 -18.21
C LEU A 301 0.93 -6.76 -17.69
N SER A 302 2.13 -7.10 -18.14
CA SER A 302 3.38 -6.46 -17.72
C SER A 302 4.27 -6.17 -18.93
N GLU A 303 4.95 -5.03 -18.89
CA GLU A 303 6.01 -4.67 -19.84
C GLU A 303 7.36 -5.26 -19.38
N ASN A 304 7.57 -5.38 -18.06
CA ASN A 304 8.78 -5.92 -17.46
C ASN A 304 8.65 -7.43 -17.16
N LEU A 305 8.79 -8.26 -18.19
CA LEU A 305 8.75 -9.72 -18.04
C LEU A 305 10.01 -10.32 -17.38
N GLU A 306 11.09 -9.56 -17.24
CA GLU A 306 12.35 -10.04 -16.67
C GLU A 306 12.37 -9.99 -15.14
N HIS A 307 11.34 -9.40 -14.52
CA HIS A 307 11.26 -9.33 -13.07
C HIS A 307 11.14 -10.74 -12.45
N TYR A 308 12.04 -11.08 -11.52
CA TYR A 308 12.14 -12.42 -10.91
C TYR A 308 10.83 -12.96 -10.31
N LEU A 309 9.93 -12.07 -9.89
CA LEU A 309 8.58 -12.42 -9.44
C LEU A 309 7.85 -13.37 -10.42
N TRP A 310 7.95 -13.12 -11.72
CA TRP A 310 7.20 -13.87 -12.74
C TRP A 310 7.66 -15.31 -12.89
N GLU A 311 8.95 -15.57 -12.63
CA GLU A 311 9.49 -16.94 -12.59
C GLU A 311 8.98 -17.74 -11.38
N LEU A 312 8.66 -17.04 -10.29
CA LEU A 312 8.33 -17.64 -8.99
C LEU A 312 6.83 -17.69 -8.69
N VAL A 313 6.01 -16.92 -9.40
CA VAL A 313 4.58 -16.75 -9.09
C VAL A 313 3.79 -18.06 -9.13
N ASN A 314 4.16 -19.00 -10.01
CA ASN A 314 3.53 -20.32 -10.12
C ASN A 314 4.28 -21.44 -9.37
N LYS A 315 5.45 -21.14 -8.78
CA LYS A 315 6.22 -22.10 -7.99
C LYS A 315 5.64 -22.24 -6.56
N PRO A 316 6.02 -23.31 -5.82
CA PRO A 316 5.66 -23.47 -4.41
C PRO A 316 6.05 -22.27 -3.56
N LEU A 317 5.30 -22.02 -2.48
CA LEU A 317 5.46 -20.84 -1.62
C LEU A 317 6.91 -20.65 -1.18
N GLU A 318 7.54 -21.74 -0.73
CA GLU A 318 8.91 -21.78 -0.22
C GLU A 318 9.94 -21.19 -1.20
N ALA A 319 9.77 -21.42 -2.50
CA ALA A 319 10.71 -20.95 -3.51
C ALA A 319 10.77 -19.42 -3.56
N PHE A 320 9.60 -18.76 -3.52
CA PHE A 320 9.52 -17.30 -3.49
C PHE A 320 10.12 -16.73 -2.21
N TYR A 321 9.71 -17.25 -1.04
CA TYR A 321 10.17 -16.74 0.24
C TYR A 321 11.68 -16.93 0.43
N THR A 322 12.25 -18.04 -0.04
CA THR A 322 13.70 -18.29 0.03
C THR A 322 14.48 -17.27 -0.80
N LYS A 323 14.02 -16.99 -2.03
CA LYS A 323 14.64 -15.96 -2.88
C LYS A 323 14.53 -14.57 -2.26
N GLU A 324 13.35 -14.21 -1.78
CA GLU A 324 13.10 -12.90 -1.16
C GLU A 324 13.95 -12.71 0.10
N VAL A 325 13.99 -13.72 0.97
CA VAL A 325 14.85 -13.75 2.17
C VAL A 325 16.32 -13.51 1.81
N HIS A 326 16.82 -14.22 0.80
CA HIS A 326 18.20 -14.09 0.36
C HIS A 326 18.51 -12.66 -0.11
N LEU A 327 17.65 -12.10 -0.97
CA LEU A 327 17.77 -10.71 -1.44
C LEU A 327 17.72 -9.70 -0.29
N ARG A 328 16.84 -9.89 0.70
CA ARG A 328 16.77 -9.00 1.89
C ARG A 328 18.03 -9.08 2.75
N LYS A 329 18.62 -10.28 2.88
CA LYS A 329 19.84 -10.50 3.65
C LYS A 329 21.03 -9.80 2.99
N GLU A 330 21.18 -9.95 1.67
CA GLU A 330 22.23 -9.28 0.88
C GLU A 330 22.08 -7.76 0.92
N ALA A 331 20.86 -7.25 0.71
CA ALA A 331 20.55 -5.82 0.72
C ALA A 331 20.52 -5.20 2.13
N ARG A 332 20.71 -6.02 3.19
CA ARG A 332 20.66 -5.59 4.60
C ARG A 332 19.35 -4.83 4.91
N LEU A 333 18.24 -5.47 4.57
CA LEU A 333 16.88 -4.97 4.77
C LEU A 333 16.12 -5.81 5.81
N PRO A 334 15.00 -5.31 6.35
CA PRO A 334 14.12 -6.12 7.17
C PRO A 334 13.72 -7.43 6.44
N PRO A 335 13.72 -8.59 7.15
CA PRO A 335 13.79 -8.80 8.61
C PRO A 335 15.22 -8.95 9.20
N TYR A 336 16.28 -8.71 8.42
CA TYR A 336 17.67 -8.95 8.85
C TYR A 336 18.36 -7.73 9.45
N GLN A 337 17.85 -6.54 9.14
CA GLN A 337 18.21 -5.29 9.79
C GLN A 337 16.95 -4.49 10.10
N HIS A 338 17.09 -3.58 11.07
CA HIS A 338 16.06 -2.63 11.45
C HIS A 338 16.35 -1.28 10.81
N LEU A 339 15.28 -0.56 10.47
CA LEU A 339 15.34 0.73 9.80
C LEU A 339 14.67 1.79 10.68
N ALA A 340 15.30 2.95 10.80
CA ALA A 340 14.69 4.14 11.35
C ALA A 340 14.55 5.15 10.21
N LYS A 341 13.32 5.55 9.90
CA LYS A 341 13.07 6.69 9.02
C LYS A 341 12.87 7.92 9.89
N ILE A 342 13.80 8.86 9.78
CA ILE A 342 13.75 10.14 10.47
C ILE A 342 13.33 11.20 9.45
N THR A 343 12.13 11.74 9.60
CA THR A 343 11.60 12.80 8.73
C THR A 343 11.66 14.14 9.44
N VAL A 344 12.35 15.10 8.82
CA VAL A 344 12.45 16.49 9.29
C VAL A 344 11.60 17.37 8.39
N ARG A 345 10.71 18.18 8.99
CA ARG A 345 9.83 19.09 8.25
C ARG A 345 9.88 20.53 8.74
N GLY A 346 9.83 21.50 7.84
CA GLY A 346 9.93 22.93 8.16
C GLY A 346 9.45 23.85 7.03
N LYS A 347 9.29 25.15 7.31
CA LYS A 347 8.81 26.14 6.31
C LYS A 347 9.91 26.65 5.37
N ASN A 348 11.14 26.81 5.84
CA ASN A 348 12.27 27.33 5.07
C ASN A 348 13.12 26.16 4.56
N ARG A 349 13.27 26.05 3.23
CA ARG A 349 13.98 24.94 2.57
C ARG A 349 15.46 24.87 2.96
N ASN A 350 16.18 25.99 2.87
CA ASN A 350 17.64 26.02 3.03
C ASN A 350 18.01 25.71 4.48
N ARG A 351 17.36 26.40 5.43
CA ARG A 351 17.55 26.14 6.87
C ARG A 351 17.16 24.71 7.26
N LEU A 352 16.14 24.13 6.63
CA LEU A 352 15.75 22.74 6.87
C LEU A 352 16.78 21.75 6.34
N LEU A 353 17.37 22.00 5.16
CA LEU A 353 18.42 21.16 4.60
C LEU A 353 19.68 21.20 5.46
N GLU A 354 20.11 22.38 5.91
CA GLU A 354 21.22 22.53 6.87
C GLU A 354 20.96 21.70 8.13
N LYS A 355 19.75 21.79 8.69
CA LYS A 355 19.38 21.00 9.87
C LYS A 355 19.31 19.49 9.59
N ALA A 356 18.83 19.09 8.42
CA ALA A 356 18.85 17.69 8.01
C ALA A 356 20.28 17.16 7.87
N ASN A 357 21.21 17.94 7.31
CA ASN A 357 22.63 17.58 7.22
C ASN A 357 23.30 17.50 8.59
N GLN A 358 23.01 18.44 9.50
CA GLN A 358 23.49 18.37 10.88
C GLN A 358 23.00 17.10 11.58
N LEU A 359 21.71 16.78 11.45
CA LEU A 359 21.12 15.56 12.02
C LEU A 359 21.73 14.29 11.40
N TYR A 360 21.96 14.29 10.09
CA TYR A 360 22.63 13.19 9.38
C TYR A 360 24.02 12.93 9.94
N ASN A 361 24.84 13.98 10.13
CA ASN A 361 26.20 13.84 10.66
C ASN A 361 26.21 13.30 12.10
N LEU A 362 25.30 13.76 12.96
CA LEU A 362 25.16 13.23 14.32
C LEU A 362 24.77 11.75 14.33
N LEU A 363 23.81 11.35 13.49
CA LEU A 363 23.41 9.95 13.35
C LEU A 363 24.57 9.10 12.80
N LYS A 364 25.33 9.61 11.82
CA LYS A 364 26.49 8.91 11.25
C LYS A 364 27.58 8.69 12.29
N ASN A 365 27.85 9.69 13.12
CA ASN A 365 28.83 9.61 14.21
C ASN A 365 28.42 8.64 15.31
N SER A 366 27.13 8.28 15.41
CA SER A 366 26.64 7.28 16.35
C SER A 366 26.89 5.82 15.91
N SER A 367 27.78 5.56 14.93
CA SER A 367 28.06 4.20 14.40
C SER A 367 26.81 3.48 13.86
N LEU A 368 25.88 4.25 13.27
CA LEU A 368 24.76 3.71 12.50
C LEU A 368 25.10 3.78 11.01
N GLU A 369 24.53 2.90 10.20
CA GLU A 369 24.59 3.02 8.74
C GLU A 369 23.50 4.00 8.31
N VAL A 370 23.87 5.18 7.79
CA VAL A 370 22.94 6.30 7.56
C VAL A 370 22.93 6.72 6.09
N PHE A 371 21.73 6.88 5.54
CA PHE A 371 21.45 7.31 4.17
C PHE A 371 20.66 8.61 4.12
N GLY A 372 20.87 9.39 3.06
CA GLY A 372 20.24 10.69 2.86
C GLY A 372 21.13 11.86 3.31
N PRO A 373 20.54 13.01 3.71
CA PRO A 373 19.11 13.32 3.68
C PRO A 373 18.58 13.41 2.24
N VAL A 374 17.47 12.72 1.97
CA VAL A 374 16.78 12.77 0.67
C VAL A 374 15.53 13.62 0.75
N GLN A 375 15.19 14.28 -0.36
CA GLN A 375 13.89 14.94 -0.50
C GLN A 375 12.78 13.89 -0.47
N GLU A 376 11.79 14.04 0.40
CA GLU A 376 10.64 13.15 0.36
C GLU A 376 9.78 13.44 -0.87
N PHE A 377 9.01 12.45 -1.32
CA PHE A 377 7.89 12.70 -2.21
C PHE A 377 6.57 12.62 -1.41
N PRO A 378 5.73 13.67 -1.40
CA PRO A 378 5.94 14.96 -2.04
C PRO A 378 6.94 15.87 -1.30
N PHE A 379 7.81 16.56 -2.04
CA PHE A 379 8.88 17.40 -1.48
C PHE A 379 8.37 18.57 -0.64
N ARG A 380 7.19 19.09 -0.99
CA ARG A 380 6.48 20.10 -0.23
C ARG A 380 5.08 19.59 0.10
N LEU A 381 4.65 19.72 1.34
CA LEU A 381 3.30 19.36 1.76
C LEU A 381 2.74 20.46 2.65
N ARG A 382 1.60 21.04 2.23
CA ARG A 382 0.90 22.11 2.94
C ARG A 382 1.85 23.26 3.35
N GLY A 383 2.68 23.69 2.40
CA GLY A 383 3.64 24.79 2.57
C GLY A 383 4.93 24.45 3.31
N LYS A 384 5.12 23.20 3.79
CA LYS A 384 6.33 22.75 4.48
C LYS A 384 7.16 21.83 3.60
N PHE A 385 8.48 21.91 3.69
CA PHE A 385 9.43 21.02 3.05
C PHE A 385 9.70 19.80 3.93
N TYR A 386 10.03 18.67 3.31
CA TYR A 386 10.24 17.38 3.96
C TYR A 386 11.54 16.75 3.47
N TYR A 387 12.41 16.40 4.41
CA TYR A 387 13.59 15.59 4.17
C TYR A 387 13.54 14.34 5.03
N SER A 388 14.05 13.23 4.51
CA SER A 388 14.18 11.99 5.24
C SER A 388 15.61 11.50 5.30
N ILE A 389 15.95 10.97 6.47
CA ILE A 389 17.19 10.26 6.73
C ILE A 389 16.80 8.84 7.11
N ILE A 390 17.50 7.85 6.58
CA ILE A 390 17.30 6.44 6.93
C ILE A 390 18.52 5.99 7.70
N ALA A 391 18.34 5.51 8.93
CA ALA A 391 19.39 4.85 9.70
C ALA A 391 19.11 3.36 9.80
N LYS A 392 20.14 2.52 9.68
CA LYS A 392 20.05 1.07 9.81
C LYS A 392 20.90 0.54 10.96
N SER A 393 20.45 -0.57 11.54
CA SER A 393 21.22 -1.34 12.51
C SER A 393 20.77 -2.79 12.55
N LYS A 394 21.66 -3.69 12.98
CA LYS A 394 21.32 -5.10 13.28
C LYS A 394 20.42 -5.23 14.52
N SER A 395 20.45 -4.26 15.44
CA SER A 395 19.69 -4.30 16.69
C SER A 395 18.65 -3.18 16.75
N LYS A 396 17.37 -3.55 16.91
CA LYS A 396 16.24 -2.61 17.08
C LYS A 396 16.44 -1.74 18.32
N LEU A 397 16.94 -2.31 19.42
CA LEU A 397 17.21 -1.60 20.68
C LEU A 397 18.34 -0.57 20.50
N THR A 398 19.46 -0.96 19.90
CA THR A 398 20.59 -0.06 19.65
C THR A 398 20.18 1.08 18.72
N LEU A 399 19.41 0.77 17.66
CA LEU A 399 18.88 1.76 16.74
C LEU A 399 17.98 2.77 17.45
N GLY A 400 17.00 2.27 18.21
CA GLY A 400 16.06 3.11 18.96
C GLY A 400 16.77 4.01 19.98
N LYS A 401 17.71 3.45 20.75
CA LYS A 401 18.49 4.18 21.76
C LYS A 401 19.31 5.30 21.13
N LYS A 402 20.13 4.98 20.11
CA LYS A 402 21.01 5.96 19.45
C LYS A 402 20.23 7.05 18.72
N VAL A 403 19.14 6.69 18.03
CA VAL A 403 18.27 7.68 17.38
C VAL A 403 17.60 8.58 18.42
N LYS A 404 17.16 8.03 19.56
CA LYS A 404 16.58 8.81 20.65
C LYS A 404 17.60 9.79 21.24
N GLU A 405 18.80 9.33 21.58
CA GLU A 405 19.88 10.17 22.12
C GLU A 405 20.20 11.34 21.17
N VAL A 406 20.36 11.06 19.88
CA VAL A 406 20.63 12.10 18.88
C VAL A 406 19.46 13.08 18.77
N VAL A 407 18.21 12.61 18.75
CA VAL A 407 17.02 13.48 18.61
C VAL A 407 16.77 14.32 19.86
N GLU A 408 17.10 13.83 21.06
CA GLU A 408 16.94 14.57 22.32
C GLU A 408 17.97 15.70 22.48
N VAL A 409 19.22 15.47 22.05
CA VAL A 409 20.28 16.48 22.07
C VAL A 409 20.18 17.45 20.89
N PHE A 410 19.47 17.06 19.82
CA PHE A 410 19.31 17.93 18.66
C PHE A 410 18.53 19.20 19.03
N PRO A 411 19.06 20.41 18.74
CA PRO A 411 18.45 21.66 19.18
C PRO A 411 16.97 21.74 18.82
N LYS A 412 16.12 22.29 19.69
CA LYS A 412 14.74 22.59 19.31
C LYS A 412 14.72 23.82 18.40
N GLY A 413 13.80 23.85 17.44
CA GLY A 413 13.71 24.94 16.47
C GLY A 413 12.38 24.97 15.73
N SER A 414 12.33 25.73 14.62
CA SER A 414 11.13 25.89 13.79
C SER A 414 10.75 24.67 12.94
N TYR A 415 11.51 23.58 13.03
CA TYR A 415 11.25 22.31 12.38
C TYR A 415 10.61 21.30 13.34
N LYS A 416 10.01 20.25 12.78
CA LYS A 416 9.51 19.09 13.55
C LYS A 416 10.21 17.84 13.04
N ILE A 417 10.61 16.98 13.97
CA ILE A 417 11.17 15.65 13.69
C ILE A 417 10.09 14.61 13.95
N ALA A 418 9.96 13.65 13.06
CA ALA A 418 9.20 12.43 13.25
C ALA A 418 10.13 11.23 13.02
N VAL A 419 10.06 10.22 13.89
CA VAL A 419 10.85 9.00 13.79
C VAL A 419 9.88 7.83 13.65
N VAL A 420 10.09 7.01 12.63
CA VAL A 420 9.38 5.75 12.44
C VAL A 420 10.42 4.63 12.45
N LEU A 421 10.34 3.76 13.45
CA LEU A 421 11.16 2.55 13.54
C LEU A 421 10.41 1.39 12.90
N ARG A 422 11.10 0.64 12.03
CA ARG A 422 10.64 -0.60 11.41
C ARG A 422 11.62 -1.72 11.73
#